data_AF-A0A9P9N028-F1
#
_entry.id   AF-A0A9P9N028-F1
#
_cell.length_a   1.000
_cell.length_b   1.000
_cell.length_c   1.000
_cell.angle_alpha   90.00
_cell.angle_beta   90.00
_cell.angle_gamma   90.00
#
_symmetry.space_group_name_H-M   'P 1'
#
loop_
_entity.id
_entity.type
_entity.pdbx_description
1 polymer ?
#
loop_
_entity_poly.entity_id
_entity_poly.type
_entity_poly.pdbx_seq_one_letter_code
_entity_poly.pdbx_strand_id
1 'polypeptide(L)'
;MEPLTVSNQEPNSNQRTSEINNSHKISTPYGTGLAATSPLTPGSLILELRTPNLLLVENDSLQNVCSYCILERPSLKRCSECKIPYYCSTSCQNRHWKEVHGRECKILKTLPDVPPTAVRALIVMLLRKGNELEGDGEGDWKGLESHVGELKGDAKRWEEIFLQARAGLSTNAFRITLPDNSPVGLCFSPTLARANHSCTPNAFIVFDSRTVSLRALRPIKREEQIFISYIDPTDDLSSRQSKLKHRYFFTCKCARCEHDENAYEYFFSCRKEEETGDECAKRMDVLYPQQELVKTAEHCQASLTHKSTLTSTNLSKSISLLNQSHSTNHATRISHLLNAVNSLTPLTTNKIFALPPYPEILHEIYLAYIDAQAFVPALVTLLFLFINCDLFIYPQPYHPVRVVRLYTIAKLLKHVASLTSTELLHDISTDLRVKEEIAKTIQGMDLINSFHVVIILVWSEAKRSHGEESTFVREVEAEIREVEEVQRLRGPTGERLRRWMGDLDSAEGRREAERVCGGLRMLVGVMGGILGW
;
A
#
# COMPACT_ATOMS: atom_id res chain seq x y z
N MET A 1 -45.55 -9.82 2.16
CA MET A 1 -44.36 -9.23 1.50
C MET A 1 -43.58 -10.39 0.91
N GLU A 2 -43.73 -10.60 -0.39
CA GLU A 2 -43.00 -11.62 -1.15
C GLU A 2 -41.50 -11.27 -1.18
N PRO A 3 -40.60 -12.25 -1.05
CA PRO A 3 -39.16 -12.02 -1.18
C PRO A 3 -38.79 -11.85 -2.66
N LEU A 4 -38.24 -10.69 -2.99
CA LEU A 4 -37.64 -10.40 -4.29
C LEU A 4 -36.44 -11.33 -4.53
N THR A 5 -36.62 -12.30 -5.43
CA THR A 5 -35.57 -13.14 -6.00
C THR A 5 -34.69 -12.30 -6.94
N VAL A 6 -33.43 -12.09 -6.58
CA VAL A 6 -32.41 -11.52 -7.46
C VAL A 6 -32.03 -12.57 -8.51
N SER A 7 -32.43 -12.35 -9.76
CA SER A 7 -32.02 -13.18 -10.89
C SER A 7 -30.53 -12.95 -11.20
N ASN A 8 -29.68 -13.92 -10.86
CA ASN A 8 -28.32 -14.00 -11.35
C ASN A 8 -28.35 -14.41 -12.83
N GLN A 9 -28.35 -13.43 -13.74
CA GLN A 9 -27.96 -13.68 -15.12
C GLN A 9 -26.43 -13.66 -15.20
N GLU A 10 -25.86 -14.79 -15.64
CA GLU A 10 -24.43 -14.98 -15.87
C GLU A 10 -23.90 -14.05 -16.96
N PRO A 11 -22.70 -13.46 -16.82
CA PRO A 11 -22.01 -12.88 -17.96
C PRO A 11 -21.53 -14.00 -18.88
N ASN A 12 -21.99 -13.93 -20.13
CA ASN A 12 -21.70 -14.83 -21.22
C ASN A 12 -20.18 -15.03 -21.41
N SER A 13 -19.73 -16.27 -21.54
CA SER A 13 -18.32 -16.69 -21.51
C SER A 13 -17.48 -16.33 -22.76
N ASN A 14 -17.87 -15.30 -23.51
CA ASN A 14 -17.21 -14.88 -24.76
C ASN A 14 -16.91 -13.36 -24.85
N GLN A 15 -16.94 -12.62 -23.74
CA GLN A 15 -16.34 -11.29 -23.68
C GLN A 15 -14.90 -11.41 -23.15
N ARG A 16 -13.90 -11.33 -24.04
CA ARG A 16 -12.59 -10.80 -23.63
C ARG A 16 -12.86 -9.39 -23.11
N THR A 17 -12.93 -9.26 -21.80
CA THR A 17 -13.32 -8.03 -21.11
C THR A 17 -12.42 -6.90 -21.57
N SER A 18 -13.02 -5.81 -22.02
CA SER A 18 -12.36 -4.58 -22.47
C SER A 18 -11.24 -4.15 -21.52
N GLU A 19 -9.99 -4.38 -21.90
CA GLU A 19 -8.84 -3.77 -21.22
C GLU A 19 -8.89 -2.28 -21.53
N ILE A 20 -9.16 -1.44 -20.53
CA ILE A 20 -8.98 0.00 -20.67
C ILE A 20 -7.49 0.26 -20.70
N ASN A 21 -6.99 0.78 -21.83
CA ASN A 21 -5.57 1.07 -22.03
C ASN A 21 -5.40 2.45 -22.67
N ASN A 22 -5.16 3.45 -21.82
CA ASN A 22 -4.83 4.83 -22.20
C ASN A 22 -3.30 5.03 -22.37
N SER A 23 -2.60 3.96 -22.75
CA SER A 23 -1.16 3.96 -22.97
C SER A 23 -0.80 3.19 -24.24
N HIS A 24 0.36 3.52 -24.81
CA HIS A 24 0.93 2.78 -25.92
C HIS A 24 2.43 2.54 -25.69
N LYS A 25 2.94 1.49 -26.35
CA LYS A 25 4.35 1.13 -26.27
C LYS A 25 5.20 2.16 -27.03
N ILE A 26 6.28 2.61 -26.40
CA ILE A 26 7.30 3.46 -27.02
C ILE A 26 8.68 2.81 -26.95
N SER A 27 9.60 3.28 -27.80
CA SER A 27 11.03 2.98 -27.69
C SER A 27 11.73 4.08 -26.91
N THR A 28 12.66 3.72 -26.04
CA THR A 28 13.42 4.65 -25.21
C THR A 28 14.92 4.35 -25.32
N PRO A 29 15.81 5.28 -24.90
CA PRO A 29 17.24 4.98 -24.79
C PRO A 29 17.58 3.81 -23.85
N TYR A 30 16.62 3.40 -23.00
CA TYR A 30 16.77 2.34 -22.01
C TYR A 30 16.00 1.06 -22.38
N GLY A 31 15.52 0.96 -23.62
CA GLY A 31 14.75 -0.19 -24.11
C GLY A 31 13.34 0.21 -24.55
N THR A 32 12.32 -0.36 -23.92
CA THR A 32 10.91 -0.04 -24.20
C THR A 32 10.26 0.68 -23.03
N GLY A 33 9.21 1.46 -23.30
CA GLY A 33 8.44 2.16 -22.27
C GLY A 33 6.95 2.16 -22.58
N LEU A 34 6.18 2.79 -21.70
CA LEU A 34 4.79 3.20 -21.94
C LEU A 34 4.71 4.73 -22.04
N ALA A 35 3.87 5.23 -22.93
CA ALA A 35 3.50 6.65 -22.98
C ALA A 35 1.99 6.83 -23.01
N ALA A 36 1.52 7.96 -22.47
CA ALA A 36 0.10 8.27 -22.43
C ALA A 36 -0.45 8.59 -23.83
N THR A 37 -1.61 8.03 -24.19
CA THR A 37 -2.27 8.28 -25.50
C THR A 37 -3.01 9.62 -25.55
N SER A 38 -3.29 10.21 -24.39
CA SER A 38 -3.97 11.50 -24.20
C SER A 38 -3.46 12.17 -22.92
N PRO A 39 -3.74 13.46 -22.70
CA PRO A 39 -3.51 14.07 -21.39
C PRO A 39 -4.31 13.34 -20.31
N LEU A 40 -3.71 13.11 -19.16
CA LEU A 40 -4.30 12.43 -18.00
C LEU A 40 -4.22 13.34 -16.78
N THR A 41 -5.31 13.40 -16.02
CA THR A 41 -5.37 14.10 -14.73
C THR A 41 -5.08 13.13 -13.59
N PRO A 42 -4.69 13.61 -12.39
CA PRO A 42 -4.35 12.71 -11.30
C PRO A 42 -5.54 11.85 -10.85
N GLY A 43 -5.29 10.57 -10.61
CA GLY A 43 -6.28 9.54 -10.30
C GLY A 43 -6.90 8.86 -11.53
N SER A 44 -6.64 9.38 -12.74
CA SER A 44 -7.13 8.78 -13.98
C SER A 44 -6.58 7.36 -14.17
N LEU A 45 -7.45 6.47 -14.67
CA LEU A 45 -7.08 5.10 -15.01
C LEU A 45 -6.23 5.08 -16.29
N ILE A 46 -5.02 4.52 -16.21
CA ILE A 46 -4.09 4.35 -17.33
C ILE A 46 -4.26 2.98 -17.96
N LEU A 47 -4.20 1.94 -17.13
CA LEU A 47 -4.32 0.54 -17.54
C LEU A 47 -5.12 -0.23 -16.48
N GLU A 48 -6.08 -1.04 -16.90
CA GLU A 48 -6.78 -1.99 -16.03
C GLU A 48 -6.62 -3.42 -16.54
N LEU A 49 -6.13 -4.31 -15.67
CA LEU A 49 -5.95 -5.73 -15.95
C LEU A 49 -6.82 -6.55 -15.02
N ARG A 50 -7.92 -7.11 -15.54
CA ARG A 50 -8.82 -8.01 -14.78
C ARG A 50 -8.32 -9.46 -14.76
N THR A 51 -7.49 -9.82 -15.74
CA THR A 51 -6.90 -11.15 -15.90
C THR A 51 -5.41 -11.05 -16.27
N PRO A 52 -4.55 -10.53 -15.38
CA PRO A 52 -3.11 -10.51 -15.62
C PRO A 52 -2.55 -11.94 -15.81
N ASN A 53 -1.45 -12.06 -16.56
CA ASN A 53 -0.87 -13.34 -16.99
C ASN A 53 -0.45 -14.24 -15.81
N LEU A 54 -0.13 -13.65 -14.66
CA LEU A 54 0.09 -14.36 -13.40
C LEU A 54 -0.58 -13.61 -12.26
N LEU A 55 -1.30 -14.34 -11.41
CA LEU A 55 -1.66 -13.95 -10.04
C LEU A 55 -1.41 -15.17 -9.17
N LEU A 56 -0.50 -15.05 -8.21
CA LEU A 56 -0.08 -16.16 -7.37
C LEU A 56 0.09 -15.69 -5.94
N VAL A 57 -0.53 -16.37 -4.98
CA VAL A 57 -0.30 -16.13 -3.55
C VAL A 57 1.04 -16.74 -3.14
N GLU A 58 1.86 -15.96 -2.44
CA GLU A 58 3.16 -16.40 -1.91
C GLU A 58 2.97 -17.48 -0.84
N ASN A 59 3.97 -18.35 -0.68
CA ASN A 59 3.87 -19.50 0.23
C ASN A 59 3.48 -19.10 1.66
N ASP A 60 4.07 -18.02 2.18
CA ASP A 60 3.86 -17.54 3.55
C ASP A 60 2.45 -16.97 3.77
N SER A 61 1.78 -16.55 2.69
CA SER A 61 0.42 -15.97 2.73
C SER A 61 -0.70 -16.99 2.44
N LEU A 62 -0.37 -18.22 2.06
CA LEU A 62 -1.36 -19.22 1.62
C LEU A 62 -2.44 -19.50 2.66
N GLN A 63 -2.11 -19.50 3.95
CA GLN A 63 -3.06 -19.86 5.01
C GLN A 63 -4.09 -18.77 5.31
N ASN A 64 -3.78 -17.52 4.96
CA ASN A 64 -4.60 -16.35 5.29
C ASN A 64 -5.29 -15.77 4.05
N VAL A 65 -4.74 -16.01 2.84
CA VAL A 65 -5.22 -15.40 1.60
C VAL A 65 -5.77 -16.45 0.64
N CYS A 66 -6.99 -16.21 0.15
CA CYS A 66 -7.59 -17.10 -0.84
C CYS A 66 -6.80 -17.08 -2.15
N SER A 67 -6.34 -18.24 -2.60
CA SER A 67 -5.53 -18.42 -3.82
C SER A 67 -6.27 -18.11 -5.12
N TYR A 68 -7.57 -17.79 -5.07
CA TYR A 68 -8.32 -17.33 -6.25
C TYR A 68 -8.66 -15.85 -6.17
N CYS A 69 -9.45 -15.42 -5.17
CA CYS A 69 -9.90 -14.03 -5.10
C CYS A 69 -8.86 -13.07 -4.50
N ILE A 70 -7.74 -13.57 -3.98
CA ILE A 70 -6.64 -12.75 -3.42
C ILE A 70 -7.14 -11.82 -2.30
N LEU A 71 -8.08 -12.32 -1.50
CA LEU A 71 -8.60 -11.62 -0.32
C LEU A 71 -8.20 -12.42 0.91
N GLU A 72 -7.82 -11.70 1.96
CA GLU A 72 -7.62 -12.28 3.28
C GLU A 72 -8.95 -12.77 3.86
N ARG A 73 -8.93 -13.93 4.51
CA ARG A 73 -10.11 -14.53 5.15
C ARG A 73 -9.71 -15.24 6.44
N PRO A 74 -10.56 -15.18 7.48
CA PRO A 74 -10.28 -15.82 8.76
C PRO A 74 -10.30 -17.35 8.70
N SER A 75 -10.97 -17.93 7.69
CA SER A 75 -11.03 -19.37 7.50
C SER A 75 -10.97 -19.71 6.01
N LEU A 76 -10.01 -20.56 5.67
CA LEU A 76 -9.80 -21.08 4.32
C LEU A 76 -9.70 -22.60 4.32
N LYS A 77 -10.10 -23.22 3.22
CA LYS A 77 -9.98 -24.66 2.99
C LYS A 77 -8.94 -24.91 1.91
N ARG A 78 -7.93 -25.73 2.21
CA ARG A 78 -6.94 -26.17 1.22
C ARG A 78 -7.51 -27.18 0.24
N CYS A 79 -6.95 -27.21 -0.97
CA CYS A 79 -7.25 -28.25 -1.95
C CYS A 79 -7.09 -29.65 -1.34
N SER A 80 -8.07 -30.53 -1.53
CA SER A 80 -8.05 -31.89 -0.97
C SER A 80 -6.98 -32.79 -1.59
N GLU A 81 -6.56 -32.50 -2.83
CA GLU A 81 -5.62 -33.36 -3.56
C GLU A 81 -4.17 -32.96 -3.27
N CYS A 82 -3.74 -31.78 -3.70
CA CYS A 82 -2.34 -31.35 -3.53
C CYS A 82 -2.05 -30.65 -2.19
N LYS A 83 -3.08 -30.25 -1.43
CA LYS A 83 -2.95 -29.54 -0.14
C LYS A 83 -2.28 -28.16 -0.16
N ILE A 84 -2.04 -27.57 -1.34
CA ILE A 84 -1.29 -26.30 -1.47
C ILE A 84 -2.19 -25.05 -1.48
N PRO A 85 -3.00 -24.76 -2.51
CA PRO A 85 -3.81 -23.55 -2.51
C PRO A 85 -4.98 -23.64 -1.53
N TYR A 86 -5.34 -22.49 -0.99
CA TYR A 86 -6.40 -22.31 0.00
C TYR A 86 -7.54 -21.47 -0.59
N TYR A 87 -8.77 -21.81 -0.23
CA TYR A 87 -9.98 -21.22 -0.82
C TYR A 87 -10.99 -20.83 0.25
N CYS A 88 -11.61 -19.67 0.07
CA CYS A 88 -12.68 -19.19 0.94
C CYS A 88 -14.02 -19.87 0.65
N SER A 89 -14.18 -20.46 -0.53
CA SER A 89 -15.41 -21.09 -0.98
C SER A 89 -15.16 -22.10 -2.08
N THR A 90 -16.09 -23.06 -2.23
CA THR A 90 -16.12 -24.00 -3.36
C THR A 90 -16.22 -23.27 -4.71
N SER A 91 -16.89 -22.10 -4.75
CA SER A 91 -16.94 -21.26 -5.95
C SER A 91 -15.55 -20.78 -6.38
N CYS A 92 -14.75 -20.25 -5.44
CA CYS A 92 -13.37 -19.84 -5.72
C CYS A 92 -12.49 -21.02 -6.13
N GLN A 93 -12.64 -22.17 -5.47
CA GLN A 93 -11.92 -23.39 -5.86
C GLN A 93 -12.27 -23.83 -7.28
N ASN A 94 -13.56 -23.89 -7.64
CA ASN A 94 -14.01 -24.32 -8.95
C ASN A 94 -13.55 -23.37 -10.07
N ARG A 95 -13.55 -22.05 -9.82
CA ARG A 95 -13.04 -21.08 -10.79
C ARG A 95 -11.53 -21.20 -10.97
N HIS A 96 -10.76 -21.31 -9.87
CA HIS A 96 -9.32 -21.52 -9.96
C HIS A 96 -8.98 -22.84 -10.66
N TRP A 97 -9.76 -23.90 -10.39
CA TRP A 97 -9.62 -25.22 -11.02
C TRP A 97 -9.72 -25.14 -12.54
N LYS A 98 -10.78 -24.47 -13.04
CA LYS A 98 -10.99 -24.25 -14.49
C LYS A 98 -9.88 -23.40 -15.11
N GLU A 99 -9.42 -22.37 -14.40
CA GLU A 99 -8.42 -21.43 -14.92
C GLU A 99 -7.03 -22.06 -15.07
N VAL A 100 -6.49 -22.65 -14.01
CA VAL A 100 -5.15 -23.26 -14.05
C VAL A 100 -4.95 -24.37 -13.03
N HIS A 101 -5.59 -24.30 -11.87
CA HIS A 101 -5.27 -25.19 -10.76
C HIS A 101 -5.55 -26.67 -11.07
N GLY A 102 -6.54 -27.02 -11.89
CA GLY A 102 -6.79 -28.44 -12.21
C GLY A 102 -5.60 -29.12 -12.90
N ARG A 103 -4.81 -28.36 -13.65
CA ARG A 103 -3.58 -28.82 -14.30
C ARG A 103 -2.38 -28.71 -13.36
N GLU A 104 -2.27 -27.58 -12.67
CA GLU A 104 -1.25 -27.34 -11.65
C GLU A 104 -1.28 -28.42 -10.55
N CYS A 105 -2.47 -28.78 -10.07
CA CYS A 105 -2.70 -29.76 -9.01
C CYS A 105 -2.13 -31.13 -9.35
N LYS A 106 -2.16 -31.53 -10.63
CA LYS A 106 -1.58 -32.82 -11.09
C LYS A 106 -0.07 -32.86 -10.92
N ILE A 107 0.59 -31.71 -11.04
CA ILE A 107 2.03 -31.55 -10.85
C ILE A 107 2.32 -31.44 -9.35
N LEU A 108 1.64 -30.53 -8.66
CA LEU A 108 1.88 -30.24 -7.25
C LEU A 108 1.69 -31.47 -6.35
N LYS A 109 0.72 -32.33 -6.62
CA LYS A 109 0.49 -33.56 -5.83
C LYS A 109 1.63 -34.58 -5.91
N THR A 110 2.51 -34.48 -6.91
CA THR A 110 3.64 -35.40 -7.09
C THR A 110 4.94 -34.91 -6.45
N LEU A 111 4.94 -33.67 -5.94
CA LEU A 111 6.11 -33.06 -5.33
C LEU A 111 6.10 -33.34 -3.82
N PRO A 112 7.27 -33.61 -3.21
CA PRO A 112 7.36 -33.93 -1.79
C PRO A 112 7.05 -32.72 -0.89
N ASP A 113 7.43 -31.52 -1.35
CA ASP A 113 7.31 -30.26 -0.62
C ASP A 113 6.59 -29.20 -1.45
N VAL A 114 6.10 -28.16 -0.76
CA VAL A 114 5.56 -26.95 -1.42
C VAL A 114 6.70 -26.26 -2.17
N PRO A 115 6.63 -26.12 -3.50
CA PRO A 115 7.72 -25.51 -4.25
C PRO A 115 7.89 -24.04 -3.88
N PRO A 116 9.10 -23.47 -4.00
CA PRO A 116 9.31 -22.03 -3.85
C PRO A 116 8.34 -21.22 -4.73
N THR A 117 7.91 -20.05 -4.25
CA THR A 117 6.95 -19.18 -4.95
C THR A 117 7.32 -18.96 -6.43
N ALA A 118 8.60 -18.73 -6.73
CA ALA A 118 9.07 -18.53 -8.11
C ALA A 118 8.87 -19.77 -9.02
N VAL A 119 9.03 -20.98 -8.47
CA VAL A 119 8.79 -22.24 -9.20
C VAL A 119 7.29 -22.39 -9.48
N ARG A 120 6.44 -22.13 -8.48
CA ARG A 120 4.98 -22.15 -8.65
C ARG A 120 4.54 -21.14 -9.71
N ALA A 121 5.10 -19.94 -9.71
CA ALA A 121 4.84 -18.90 -10.70
C ALA A 121 5.17 -19.36 -12.12
N LEU A 122 6.34 -19.96 -12.32
CA LEU A 122 6.74 -20.51 -13.61
C LEU A 122 5.80 -21.62 -14.09
N ILE A 123 5.43 -22.56 -13.20
CA ILE A 123 4.47 -23.63 -13.53
C ILE A 123 3.15 -23.03 -14.02
N VAL A 124 2.59 -22.07 -13.29
CA VAL A 124 1.33 -21.41 -13.67
C VAL A 124 1.46 -20.68 -15.01
N MET A 125 2.55 -19.95 -15.24
CA MET A 125 2.78 -19.25 -16.51
C MET A 125 2.87 -20.21 -17.70
N LEU A 126 3.61 -21.33 -17.56
CA LEU A 126 3.74 -22.33 -18.62
C LEU A 126 2.40 -23.00 -18.93
N LEU A 127 1.63 -23.34 -17.90
CA LEU A 127 0.29 -23.93 -18.07
C LEU A 127 -0.69 -22.96 -18.74
N ARG A 128 -0.63 -21.66 -18.42
CA ARG A 128 -1.47 -20.66 -19.07
C ARG A 128 -1.08 -20.43 -20.54
N LYS A 129 0.21 -20.35 -20.86
CA LYS A 129 0.69 -20.18 -22.24
C LYS A 129 0.34 -21.37 -23.13
N GLY A 130 0.33 -22.60 -22.60
CA GLY A 130 -0.15 -23.77 -23.32
C GLY A 130 -1.55 -23.59 -23.90
N ASN A 131 -2.47 -22.96 -23.15
CA ASN A 131 -3.83 -22.67 -23.64
C ASN A 131 -3.89 -21.60 -24.73
N GLU A 132 -2.99 -20.60 -24.71
CA GLU A 132 -2.98 -19.52 -25.72
C GLU A 132 -2.49 -20.02 -27.09
N LEU A 133 -1.63 -21.05 -27.10
CA LEU A 133 -1.13 -21.71 -28.31
C LEU A 133 -2.09 -22.78 -28.86
N GLU A 134 -3.11 -23.17 -28.09
CA GLU A 134 -4.16 -24.15 -28.44
C GLU A 134 -5.41 -23.50 -29.09
N GLY A 135 -5.41 -22.18 -29.33
CA GLY A 135 -6.46 -21.48 -30.06
C GLY A 135 -6.34 -21.67 -31.58
N ASP A 136 -7.34 -22.33 -32.16
CA ASP A 136 -7.59 -22.56 -33.60
C ASP A 136 -6.52 -23.35 -34.38
N GLY A 137 -5.75 -24.19 -33.69
CA GLY A 137 -5.01 -25.29 -34.29
C GLY A 137 -5.34 -26.58 -33.55
N GLU A 138 -5.83 -27.59 -34.27
CA GLU A 138 -5.94 -28.96 -33.78
C GLU A 138 -4.54 -29.46 -33.39
N GLY A 139 -4.15 -29.22 -32.15
CA GLY A 139 -2.87 -29.63 -31.59
C GLY A 139 -3.06 -30.83 -30.69
N ASP A 140 -2.72 -32.02 -31.17
CA ASP A 140 -2.59 -33.21 -30.35
C ASP A 140 -1.34 -33.12 -29.45
N TRP A 141 -1.41 -32.33 -28.37
CA TRP A 141 -0.32 -32.21 -27.39
C TRP A 141 -0.18 -33.45 -26.51
N LYS A 142 -1.15 -34.37 -26.53
CA LYS A 142 -1.09 -35.63 -25.80
C LYS A 142 -0.12 -36.64 -26.43
N GLY A 143 0.28 -36.43 -27.69
CA GLY A 143 1.28 -37.23 -28.41
C GLY A 143 2.69 -36.65 -28.40
N LEU A 144 2.92 -35.46 -27.82
CA LEU A 144 4.26 -34.87 -27.77
C LEU A 144 5.08 -35.51 -26.65
N GLU A 145 6.14 -36.20 -27.03
CA GLU A 145 7.13 -36.76 -26.12
C GLU A 145 7.81 -35.62 -25.36
N SER A 146 7.33 -35.37 -24.14
CA SER A 146 7.93 -34.40 -23.26
C SER A 146 9.20 -35.06 -22.71
N HIS A 147 10.36 -34.80 -23.33
CA HIS A 147 11.69 -35.19 -22.85
C HIS A 147 12.04 -34.56 -21.49
N VAL A 148 11.05 -34.28 -20.63
CA VAL A 148 11.15 -33.81 -19.25
C VAL A 148 12.04 -34.73 -18.42
N GLY A 149 12.06 -36.04 -18.70
CA GLY A 149 12.99 -36.98 -18.07
C GLY A 149 14.46 -36.72 -18.43
N GLU A 150 14.74 -36.47 -19.72
CA GLU A 150 16.09 -36.14 -20.21
C GLU A 150 16.53 -34.72 -19.82
N LEU A 151 15.60 -33.75 -19.84
CA LEU A 151 15.82 -32.40 -19.34
C LEU A 151 16.08 -32.38 -17.82
N LYS A 152 15.51 -33.32 -17.05
CA LYS A 152 15.86 -33.52 -15.64
C LYS A 152 17.22 -34.20 -15.46
N GLY A 153 17.64 -35.03 -16.42
CA GLY A 153 18.96 -35.68 -16.44
C GLY A 153 20.10 -34.73 -16.84
N ASP A 154 19.80 -33.73 -17.66
CA ASP A 154 20.70 -32.62 -18.01
C ASP A 154 20.51 -31.46 -17.02
N ALA A 155 21.09 -31.63 -15.84
CA ALA A 155 21.02 -30.66 -14.75
C ALA A 155 21.38 -29.23 -15.20
N LYS A 156 22.33 -29.09 -16.13
CA LYS A 156 22.78 -27.79 -16.65
C LYS A 156 21.68 -27.10 -17.46
N ARG A 157 21.01 -27.82 -18.37
CA ARG A 157 19.94 -27.24 -19.18
C ARG A 157 18.69 -26.90 -18.36
N TRP A 158 18.41 -27.69 -17.32
CA TRP A 158 17.34 -27.36 -16.36
C TRP A 158 17.68 -26.13 -15.52
N GLU A 159 18.92 -26.02 -15.05
CA GLU A 159 19.43 -24.83 -14.35
C GLU A 159 19.35 -23.57 -15.24
N GLU A 160 19.64 -23.68 -16.53
CA GLU A 160 19.54 -22.56 -17.49
C GLU A 160 18.09 -22.07 -17.68
N ILE A 161 17.12 -22.97 -17.87
CA ILE A 161 15.70 -22.59 -17.99
C ILE A 161 15.20 -21.98 -16.69
N PHE A 162 15.55 -22.58 -15.55
CA PHE A 162 15.19 -22.06 -14.23
C PHE A 162 15.80 -20.68 -14.00
N LEU A 163 17.05 -20.47 -14.41
CA LEU A 163 17.74 -19.19 -14.30
C LEU A 163 17.06 -18.11 -15.16
N GLN A 164 16.66 -18.42 -16.40
CA GLN A 164 15.93 -17.50 -17.27
C GLN A 164 14.56 -17.13 -16.71
N ALA A 165 13.80 -18.12 -16.23
CA ALA A 165 12.50 -17.89 -15.60
C ALA A 165 12.61 -17.04 -14.32
N ARG A 166 13.60 -17.36 -13.48
CA ARG A 166 13.88 -16.62 -12.25
C ARG A 166 14.30 -15.18 -12.56
N ALA A 167 15.16 -14.98 -13.55
CA ALA A 167 15.59 -13.64 -14.00
C ALA A 167 14.42 -12.83 -14.58
N GLY A 168 13.55 -13.45 -15.38
CA GLY A 168 12.36 -12.80 -15.91
C GLY A 168 11.37 -12.40 -14.81
N LEU A 169 11.09 -13.30 -13.87
CA LEU A 169 10.16 -13.01 -12.76
C LEU A 169 10.73 -12.00 -11.76
N SER A 170 12.00 -12.10 -11.39
CA SER A 170 12.59 -11.21 -10.38
C SER A 170 12.61 -9.73 -10.79
N THR A 171 12.67 -9.47 -12.10
CA THR A 171 12.76 -8.13 -12.69
C THR A 171 11.43 -7.58 -13.19
N ASN A 172 10.46 -8.44 -13.50
CA ASN A 172 9.20 -8.01 -14.14
C ASN A 172 7.93 -8.32 -13.34
N ALA A 173 8.01 -9.14 -12.29
CA ALA A 173 6.85 -9.42 -11.44
C ALA A 173 6.64 -8.29 -10.41
N PHE A 174 5.37 -7.96 -10.20
CA PHE A 174 4.89 -7.02 -9.21
C PHE A 174 4.46 -7.77 -7.96
N ARG A 175 4.69 -7.17 -6.79
CA ARG A 175 4.18 -7.73 -5.54
C ARG A 175 2.74 -7.29 -5.36
N ILE A 176 1.83 -8.26 -5.20
CA ILE A 176 0.44 -8.00 -4.87
C ILE A 176 0.37 -7.57 -3.41
N THR A 177 -0.35 -6.49 -3.16
CA THR A 177 -0.61 -5.99 -1.82
C THR A 177 -2.10 -6.02 -1.52
N LEU A 178 -2.46 -6.31 -0.28
CA LEU A 178 -3.80 -6.08 0.25
C LEU A 178 -4.05 -4.57 0.46
N PRO A 179 -5.30 -4.15 0.77
CA PRO A 179 -5.61 -2.74 0.99
C PRO A 179 -4.80 -2.08 2.12
N ASP A 180 -4.30 -2.83 3.10
CA ASP A 180 -3.41 -2.36 4.17
C ASP A 180 -1.92 -2.24 3.74
N ASN A 181 -1.62 -2.49 2.45
CA ASN A 181 -0.30 -2.64 1.84
C ASN A 181 0.47 -3.92 2.22
N SER A 182 -0.16 -4.88 2.91
CA SER A 182 0.49 -6.16 3.23
C SER A 182 0.78 -6.96 1.96
N PRO A 183 2.03 -7.40 1.73
CA PRO A 183 2.39 -8.18 0.56
C PRO A 183 1.87 -9.61 0.67
N VAL A 184 1.20 -10.10 -0.38
CA VAL A 184 0.55 -11.43 -0.35
C VAL A 184 0.82 -12.31 -1.56
N GLY A 185 1.39 -11.75 -2.62
CA GLY A 185 1.44 -12.45 -3.89
C GLY A 185 2.38 -11.86 -4.93
N LEU A 186 2.47 -12.55 -6.05
CA LEU A 186 3.14 -12.10 -7.28
C LEU A 186 2.11 -11.93 -8.39
N CYS A 187 2.23 -10.81 -9.10
CA CYS A 187 1.50 -10.50 -10.31
C CYS A 187 2.49 -10.30 -11.46
N PHE A 188 2.18 -10.81 -12.64
CA PHE A 188 2.97 -10.51 -13.85
C PHE A 188 2.05 -10.20 -15.02
N SER A 189 2.37 -9.12 -15.73
CA SER A 189 1.77 -8.74 -17.01
C SER A 189 2.84 -8.08 -17.87
N PRO A 190 3.10 -8.58 -19.09
CA PRO A 190 4.05 -7.97 -20.02
C PRO A 190 3.70 -6.53 -20.39
N THR A 191 2.41 -6.15 -20.37
CA THR A 191 1.98 -4.78 -20.67
C THR A 191 2.37 -3.85 -19.54
N LEU A 192 2.06 -4.23 -18.29
CA LEU A 192 2.38 -3.44 -17.10
C LEU A 192 3.90 -3.34 -16.85
N ALA A 193 4.64 -4.42 -17.09
CA ALA A 193 6.10 -4.48 -16.95
C ALA A 193 6.89 -3.56 -17.90
N ARG A 194 6.21 -2.86 -18.83
CA ARG A 194 6.83 -1.85 -19.70
C ARG A 194 6.96 -0.48 -19.05
N ALA A 195 6.23 -0.20 -17.97
CA ALA A 195 6.34 1.09 -17.28
C ALA A 195 7.73 1.19 -16.65
N ASN A 196 8.54 2.14 -17.09
CA ASN A 196 9.92 2.30 -16.59
C ASN A 196 9.96 2.88 -15.18
N HIS A 197 11.14 2.83 -14.57
CA HIS A 197 11.36 3.37 -13.24
C HIS A 197 11.58 4.89 -13.22
N SER A 198 11.02 5.57 -12.21
CA SER A 198 11.51 6.85 -11.68
C SER A 198 11.38 6.87 -10.16
N CYS A 199 12.31 7.52 -9.45
CA CYS A 199 12.13 7.82 -8.01
C CYS A 199 11.16 9.00 -7.76
N THR A 200 10.73 9.67 -8.83
CA THR A 200 9.62 10.64 -8.90
C THR A 200 8.57 10.12 -9.88
N PRO A 201 7.88 9.01 -9.55
CA PRO A 201 6.96 8.37 -10.49
C PRO A 201 5.78 9.28 -10.80
N ASN A 202 5.22 9.16 -12.01
CA ASN A 202 3.99 9.85 -12.40
C ASN A 202 2.78 8.93 -12.42
N ALA A 203 2.96 7.64 -12.14
CA ALA A 203 1.90 6.66 -11.98
C ALA A 203 2.19 5.66 -10.85
N PHE A 204 1.14 5.04 -10.33
CA PHE A 204 1.22 4.03 -9.27
C PHE A 204 0.28 2.86 -9.56
N ILE A 205 0.59 1.71 -8.96
CA ILE A 205 -0.16 0.46 -9.13
C ILE A 205 -1.02 0.24 -7.89
N VAL A 206 -2.28 -0.14 -8.11
CA VAL A 206 -3.21 -0.58 -7.05
C VAL A 206 -3.75 -1.95 -7.41
N PHE A 207 -3.82 -2.81 -6.41
CA PHE A 207 -4.48 -4.11 -6.48
C PHE A 207 -5.84 -4.02 -5.80
N ASP A 208 -6.88 -4.44 -6.51
CA ASP A 208 -8.22 -4.65 -5.95
C ASP A 208 -8.64 -6.09 -6.24
N SER A 209 -8.44 -6.97 -5.26
CA SER A 209 -8.66 -8.40 -5.41
C SER A 209 -7.84 -8.95 -6.60
N ARG A 210 -8.49 -9.37 -7.68
CA ARG A 210 -7.85 -9.90 -8.89
C ARG A 210 -7.55 -8.83 -9.94
N THR A 211 -8.03 -7.61 -9.75
CA THR A 211 -7.88 -6.51 -10.70
C THR A 211 -6.63 -5.70 -10.36
N VAL A 212 -5.82 -5.40 -11.36
CA VAL A 212 -4.65 -4.53 -11.24
C VAL A 212 -4.91 -3.25 -12.01
N SER A 213 -4.76 -2.11 -11.35
CA SER A 213 -4.93 -0.79 -11.97
C SER A 213 -3.63 0.00 -11.93
N LEU A 214 -3.22 0.56 -13.07
CA LEU A 214 -2.20 1.60 -13.15
C LEU A 214 -2.92 2.95 -13.22
N ARG A 215 -2.63 3.86 -12.30
CA ARG A 215 -3.31 5.16 -12.18
C ARG A 215 -2.31 6.30 -12.18
N ALA A 216 -2.72 7.46 -12.69
CA ALA A 216 -1.89 8.66 -12.72
C ALA A 216 -1.71 9.24 -11.30
N LEU A 217 -0.47 9.49 -10.88
CA LEU A 217 -0.13 10.15 -9.62
C LEU A 217 -0.10 11.68 -9.75
N ARG A 218 0.20 12.20 -10.93
CA ARG A 218 0.22 13.63 -11.24
C ARG A 218 -0.28 13.84 -12.68
N PRO A 219 -0.48 15.08 -13.16
CA PRO A 219 -0.82 15.29 -14.55
C PRO A 219 0.24 14.68 -15.48
N ILE A 220 -0.21 13.93 -16.50
CA ILE A 220 0.65 13.30 -17.52
C ILE A 220 0.24 13.86 -18.87
N LYS A 221 1.18 14.45 -19.62
CA LYS A 221 0.91 14.98 -20.96
C LYS A 221 0.75 13.84 -21.97
N ARG A 222 0.06 14.12 -23.07
CA ARG A 222 0.06 13.21 -24.23
C ARG A 222 1.51 12.93 -24.67
N GLU A 223 1.82 11.68 -24.97
CA GLU A 223 3.16 11.20 -25.34
C GLU A 223 4.21 11.27 -24.20
N GLU A 224 3.86 11.76 -23.01
CA GLU A 224 4.77 11.69 -21.85
C GLU A 224 4.90 10.23 -21.41
N GLN A 225 6.14 9.83 -21.13
CA GLN A 225 6.43 8.50 -20.64
C GLN A 225 5.83 8.29 -19.24
N ILE A 226 5.25 7.11 -19.05
CA ILE A 226 4.66 6.67 -17.79
C ILE A 226 5.73 5.94 -16.97
N PHE A 227 5.96 6.42 -15.76
CA PHE A 227 6.94 5.91 -14.82
C PHE A 227 6.26 5.47 -13.52
N ILE A 228 6.68 4.29 -13.04
CA ILE A 228 6.35 3.75 -11.71
C ILE A 228 7.60 3.68 -10.84
N SER A 229 7.46 3.48 -9.54
CA SER A 229 8.61 3.15 -8.68
C SER A 229 8.78 1.63 -8.60
N TYR A 230 10.01 1.15 -8.78
CA TYR A 230 10.37 -0.28 -8.69
C TYR A 230 10.83 -0.68 -7.29
N ILE A 231 11.11 0.33 -6.48
CA ILE A 231 11.66 0.27 -5.13
C ILE A 231 10.88 1.24 -4.25
N ASP A 232 11.19 1.28 -2.97
CA ASP A 232 10.72 2.35 -2.10
C ASP A 232 11.45 3.67 -2.47
N PRO A 233 10.76 4.71 -2.97
CA PRO A 233 11.41 5.97 -3.33
C PRO A 233 11.81 6.81 -2.11
N THR A 234 11.44 6.39 -0.91
CA THR A 234 11.64 7.12 0.36
C THR A 234 12.99 6.82 1.03
N ASP A 235 13.66 5.76 0.58
CA ASP A 235 15.06 5.44 0.88
C ASP A 235 16.03 6.59 0.51
N ASP A 236 17.23 6.60 1.10
CA ASP A 236 18.32 7.50 0.68
C ASP A 236 18.89 7.15 -0.71
N LEU A 237 19.61 8.08 -1.35
CA LEU A 237 20.13 7.90 -2.71
C LEU A 237 21.01 6.66 -2.87
N SER A 238 21.88 6.37 -1.89
CA SER A 238 22.78 5.21 -1.96
C SER A 238 21.99 3.91 -1.92
N SER A 239 21.02 3.80 -1.00
CA SER A 239 20.10 2.67 -0.90
C SER A 239 19.28 2.49 -2.19
N ARG A 240 18.68 3.57 -2.72
CA ARG A 240 17.91 3.54 -3.98
C ARG A 240 18.76 3.03 -5.15
N GLN A 241 19.95 3.61 -5.35
CA GLN A 241 20.84 3.20 -6.44
C GLN A 241 21.36 1.78 -6.27
N SER A 242 21.66 1.35 -5.04
CA SER A 242 22.09 -0.02 -4.73
C SER A 242 21.00 -1.04 -5.09
N LYS A 243 19.77 -0.81 -4.62
CA LYS A 243 18.61 -1.68 -4.92
C LYS A 243 18.35 -1.78 -6.42
N LEU A 244 18.43 -0.66 -7.15
CA LEU A 244 18.24 -0.62 -8.61
C LEU A 244 19.37 -1.32 -9.38
N LYS A 245 20.63 -1.07 -9.01
CA LYS A 245 21.79 -1.73 -9.64
C LYS A 245 21.79 -3.23 -9.39
N HIS A 246 21.52 -3.66 -8.16
CA HIS A 246 21.57 -5.06 -7.79
C HIS A 246 20.42 -5.88 -8.38
N ARG A 247 19.20 -5.34 -8.38
CA ARG A 247 18.00 -6.08 -8.82
C ARG A 247 17.64 -5.86 -10.30
N TYR A 248 17.81 -4.64 -10.80
CA TYR A 248 17.35 -4.22 -12.13
C TYR A 248 18.49 -3.82 -13.07
N PHE A 249 19.74 -3.87 -12.61
CA PHE A 249 20.95 -3.70 -13.44
C PHE A 249 21.07 -2.35 -14.15
N PHE A 250 20.51 -1.28 -13.58
CA PHE A 250 20.68 0.08 -14.12
C PHE A 250 20.93 1.11 -13.01
N THR A 251 21.41 2.29 -13.42
CA THR A 251 21.59 3.47 -12.55
C THR A 251 20.50 4.49 -12.88
N CYS A 252 19.73 4.90 -11.88
CA CYS A 252 18.66 5.88 -12.08
C CYS A 252 19.24 7.28 -12.30
N LYS A 253 18.66 8.02 -13.26
CA LYS A 253 19.02 9.41 -13.58
C LYS A 253 17.79 10.34 -13.54
N CYS A 254 16.81 10.03 -12.71
CA CYS A 254 15.67 10.93 -12.50
C CYS A 254 16.12 12.17 -11.70
N ALA A 255 15.35 13.26 -11.76
CA ALA A 255 15.66 14.52 -11.08
C ALA A 255 16.00 14.33 -9.59
N ARG A 256 15.25 13.51 -8.87
CA ARG A 256 15.51 13.19 -7.45
C ARG A 256 16.85 12.50 -7.22
N CYS A 257 17.33 11.70 -8.16
CA CYS A 257 18.63 11.05 -8.08
C CYS A 257 19.78 11.96 -8.52
N GLU A 258 19.56 12.83 -9.50
CA GLU A 258 20.60 13.75 -9.99
C GLU A 258 20.88 14.89 -9.01
N HIS A 259 19.85 15.36 -8.29
CA HIS A 259 19.98 16.43 -7.31
C HIS A 259 20.07 15.93 -5.85
N ASP A 260 20.06 14.61 -5.63
CA ASP A 260 20.02 13.99 -4.29
C ASP A 260 18.88 14.55 -3.40
N GLU A 261 17.68 14.71 -3.97
CA GLU A 261 16.60 15.38 -3.25
C GLU A 261 16.07 14.53 -2.09
N ASN A 262 16.03 15.15 -0.91
CA ASN A 262 15.42 14.58 0.28
C ASN A 262 13.89 14.76 0.28
N ALA A 263 13.20 14.23 1.30
CA ALA A 263 11.72 14.26 1.37
C ALA A 263 11.14 15.69 1.34
N TYR A 264 11.80 16.67 1.99
CA TYR A 264 11.31 18.05 2.03
C TYR A 264 11.57 18.79 0.71
N GLU A 265 12.69 18.53 0.05
CA GLU A 265 12.97 19.06 -1.30
C GLU A 265 12.00 18.49 -2.34
N TYR A 266 11.75 17.18 -2.28
CA TYR A 266 10.77 16.51 -3.12
C TYR A 266 9.35 17.06 -2.89
N PHE A 267 8.97 17.35 -1.65
CA PHE A 267 7.70 18.01 -1.34
C PHE A 267 7.55 19.35 -2.09
N PHE A 268 8.59 20.17 -2.14
CA PHE A 268 8.55 21.43 -2.90
C PHE A 268 8.53 21.23 -4.41
N SER A 269 9.22 20.22 -4.94
CA SER A 269 9.21 19.97 -6.38
C SER A 269 7.81 19.56 -6.85
N CYS A 270 7.11 18.70 -6.11
CA CYS A 270 5.72 18.35 -6.40
C CYS A 270 4.76 19.56 -6.35
N ARG A 271 4.92 20.46 -5.36
CA ARG A 271 4.02 21.61 -5.23
C ARG A 271 4.07 22.57 -6.42
N LYS A 272 5.25 22.79 -7.01
CA LYS A 272 5.42 23.64 -8.19
C LYS A 272 4.66 23.10 -9.40
N GLU A 273 4.45 21.78 -9.46
CA GLU A 273 3.67 21.13 -10.53
C GLU A 273 2.15 21.25 -10.31
N GLU A 274 1.70 21.47 -9.07
CA GLU A 274 0.29 21.45 -8.63
C GLU A 274 -0.39 22.83 -8.53
N GLU A 275 0.26 23.95 -8.89
CA GLU A 275 -0.32 25.32 -8.83
C GLU A 275 -1.59 25.54 -9.70
N THR A 276 -2.11 24.48 -10.32
CA THR A 276 -3.38 24.44 -11.06
C THR A 276 -4.52 23.81 -10.25
N GLY A 277 -4.97 24.52 -9.20
CA GLY A 277 -6.36 24.47 -8.71
C GLY A 277 -6.97 23.12 -8.29
N ASP A 278 -6.29 22.29 -7.50
CA ASP A 278 -6.92 21.08 -6.92
C ASP A 278 -7.80 21.42 -5.71
N GLU A 279 -9.12 21.34 -5.88
CA GLU A 279 -10.10 21.55 -4.80
C GLU A 279 -10.03 20.47 -3.71
N CYS A 280 -9.50 19.27 -4.00
CA CYS A 280 -9.41 18.17 -3.02
C CYS A 280 -8.39 18.46 -1.91
N ALA A 281 -7.35 19.26 -2.20
CA ALA A 281 -6.39 19.69 -1.18
C ALA A 281 -7.04 20.52 -0.05
N LYS A 282 -8.22 21.11 -0.29
CA LYS A 282 -8.94 21.97 0.66
C LYS A 282 -9.48 21.22 1.88
N ARG A 283 -9.90 19.94 1.77
CA ARG A 283 -10.39 19.18 2.95
C ARG A 283 -9.25 18.81 3.89
N MET A 284 -8.12 18.39 3.34
CA MET A 284 -6.98 17.95 4.14
C MET A 284 -6.39 19.07 5.01
N ASP A 285 -6.61 20.33 4.61
CA ASP A 285 -6.19 21.55 5.32
C ASP A 285 -6.72 21.60 6.78
N VAL A 286 -7.87 20.98 7.06
CA VAL A 286 -8.42 20.95 8.43
C VAL A 286 -7.61 20.07 9.38
N LEU A 287 -7.00 18.98 8.84
CA LEU A 287 -6.14 18.08 9.61
C LEU A 287 -4.77 18.70 9.82
N TYR A 288 -4.20 19.26 8.76
CA TYR A 288 -2.95 20.01 8.84
C TYR A 288 -2.91 21.14 7.81
N PRO A 289 -2.85 22.42 8.26
CA PRO A 289 -2.90 23.55 7.35
C PRO A 289 -1.71 23.60 6.38
N GLN A 290 -1.98 23.89 5.11
CA GLN A 290 -0.95 23.94 4.06
C GLN A 290 0.17 24.95 4.34
N GLN A 291 -0.17 26.08 4.96
CA GLN A 291 0.82 27.09 5.35
C GLN A 291 1.80 26.57 6.40
N GLU A 292 1.32 25.77 7.36
CA GLU A 292 2.18 25.16 8.38
C GLU A 292 3.06 24.06 7.80
N LEU A 293 2.60 23.34 6.75
CA LEU A 293 3.43 22.34 6.06
C LEU A 293 4.63 23.00 5.39
N VAL A 294 4.38 24.10 4.68
CA VAL A 294 5.44 24.88 4.01
C VAL A 294 6.46 25.36 5.03
N LYS A 295 6.01 26.01 6.13
CA LYS A 295 6.90 26.47 7.19
C LYS A 295 7.72 25.33 7.81
N THR A 296 7.11 24.17 8.00
CA THR A 296 7.81 22.99 8.54
C THR A 296 8.88 22.51 7.57
N ALA A 297 8.57 22.39 6.28
CA ALA A 297 9.54 21.99 5.27
C ALA A 297 10.70 23.00 5.13
N GLU A 298 10.41 24.30 5.13
CA GLU A 298 11.42 25.37 5.13
C GLU A 298 12.35 25.28 6.36
N HIS A 299 11.76 25.08 7.54
CA HIS A 299 12.52 24.91 8.78
C HIS A 299 13.44 23.68 8.74
N CYS A 300 12.94 22.54 8.25
CA CYS A 300 13.72 21.32 8.12
C CYS A 300 14.87 21.50 7.13
N GLN A 301 14.64 22.12 5.98
CA GLN A 301 15.69 22.42 5.00
C GLN A 301 16.78 23.34 5.58
N ALA A 302 16.39 24.43 6.23
CA ALA A 302 17.34 25.32 6.89
C ALA A 302 18.15 24.61 7.98
N SER A 303 17.51 23.68 8.71
CA SER A 303 18.20 22.90 9.74
C SER A 303 19.21 21.90 9.14
N LEU A 304 18.91 21.33 7.97
CA LEU A 304 19.80 20.41 7.25
C LEU A 304 21.03 21.10 6.66
N THR A 305 20.89 22.35 6.20
CA THR A 305 22.03 23.11 5.63
C THR A 305 23.00 23.63 6.70
N HIS A 306 22.49 23.99 7.89
CA HIS A 306 23.29 24.65 8.93
C HIS A 306 23.84 23.72 10.03
N LYS A 307 23.37 22.48 10.14
CA LYS A 307 23.78 21.56 11.22
C LYS A 307 24.18 20.20 10.66
N SER A 308 25.34 19.69 11.11
CA SER A 308 25.71 18.27 11.00
C SER A 308 24.65 17.43 11.70
N THR A 309 23.67 16.93 10.94
CA THR A 309 22.39 16.48 11.50
C THR A 309 22.39 15.01 11.90
N LEU A 310 23.28 14.16 11.37
CA LEU A 310 23.52 12.80 11.87
C LEU A 310 24.99 12.45 11.79
N THR A 311 25.49 11.70 12.77
CA THR A 311 26.74 10.96 12.63
C THR A 311 26.48 9.61 11.94
N SER A 312 27.45 9.10 11.19
CA SER A 312 27.40 7.76 10.60
C SER A 312 27.18 6.66 11.66
N THR A 313 27.62 6.89 12.89
CA THR A 313 27.43 5.98 14.03
C THR A 313 25.96 5.92 14.47
N ASN A 314 25.24 7.04 14.54
CA ASN A 314 23.81 7.06 14.87
C ASN A 314 22.99 6.29 13.83
N LEU A 315 23.28 6.55 12.54
CA LEU A 315 22.58 5.93 11.42
C LEU A 315 22.80 4.41 11.39
N SER A 316 24.06 3.96 11.47
CA SER A 316 24.38 2.53 11.48
C SER A 316 23.78 1.78 12.68
N LYS A 317 23.75 2.41 13.87
CA LYS A 317 23.11 1.83 15.05
C LYS A 317 21.60 1.67 14.87
N SER A 318 20.91 2.70 14.40
CA SER A 318 19.44 2.65 14.19
C SER A 318 19.05 1.61 13.15
N ILE A 319 19.76 1.53 12.02
CA ILE A 319 19.54 0.52 10.97
C ILE A 319 19.80 -0.89 11.50
N SER A 320 20.86 -1.09 12.29
CA SER A 320 21.15 -2.39 12.91
C SER A 320 20.02 -2.86 13.83
N LEU A 321 19.50 -1.97 14.68
CA LEU A 321 18.38 -2.27 15.58
C LEU A 321 17.08 -2.54 14.81
N LEU A 322 16.81 -1.78 13.74
CA LEU A 322 15.67 -2.03 12.86
C LEU A 322 15.75 -3.43 12.24
N ASN A 323 16.90 -3.81 11.67
CA ASN A 323 17.09 -5.15 11.10
C ASN A 323 16.96 -6.27 12.13
N GLN A 324 17.42 -6.05 13.37
CA GLN A 324 17.24 -6.99 14.47
C GLN A 324 15.77 -7.15 14.85
N SER A 325 14.97 -6.08 14.78
CA SER A 325 13.54 -6.12 15.11
C SER A 325 12.76 -7.13 14.25
N HIS A 326 13.19 -7.36 13.00
CA HIS A 326 12.55 -8.32 12.10
C HIS A 326 12.82 -9.80 12.45
N SER A 327 13.85 -10.10 13.26
CA SER A 327 14.23 -11.47 13.64
C SER A 327 14.01 -11.78 15.12
N THR A 328 13.56 -10.80 15.91
CA THR A 328 13.32 -10.94 17.35
C THR A 328 11.89 -11.39 17.65
N ASN A 329 11.68 -11.91 18.87
CA ASN A 329 10.35 -12.28 19.33
C ASN A 329 9.44 -11.05 19.52
N HIS A 330 8.12 -11.24 19.43
CA HIS A 330 7.14 -10.13 19.56
C HIS A 330 7.32 -9.33 20.86
N ALA A 331 7.71 -9.99 21.96
CA ALA A 331 7.88 -9.35 23.26
C ALA A 331 9.03 -8.32 23.32
N THR A 332 10.08 -8.47 22.51
CA THR A 332 11.24 -7.55 22.51
C THR A 332 11.31 -6.64 21.28
N ARG A 333 10.49 -6.90 20.25
CA ARG A 333 10.44 -6.11 19.00
C ARG A 333 10.22 -4.62 19.25
N ILE A 334 9.21 -4.26 20.07
CA ILE A 334 8.90 -2.86 20.40
C ILE A 334 10.10 -2.18 21.07
N SER A 335 10.76 -2.84 22.02
CA SER A 335 11.93 -2.27 22.72
C SER A 335 13.10 -1.99 21.77
N HIS A 336 13.40 -2.90 20.84
CA HIS A 336 14.44 -2.67 19.82
C HIS A 336 14.13 -1.47 18.94
N LEU A 337 12.87 -1.35 18.50
CA LEU A 337 12.42 -0.25 17.66
C LEU A 337 12.47 1.10 18.39
N LEU A 338 12.01 1.16 19.64
CA LEU A 338 12.13 2.37 20.47
C LEU A 338 13.59 2.79 20.65
N ASN A 339 14.50 1.84 20.88
CA ASN A 339 15.93 2.10 20.95
C ASN A 339 16.52 2.59 19.61
N ALA A 340 15.99 2.10 18.48
CA ALA A 340 16.38 2.55 17.15
C ALA A 340 16.01 4.02 16.94
N VAL A 341 14.77 4.39 17.28
CA VAL A 341 14.30 5.79 17.24
C VAL A 341 15.11 6.68 18.17
N ASN A 342 15.38 6.23 19.40
CA ASN A 342 16.13 7.01 20.38
C ASN A 342 17.60 7.24 19.97
N SER A 343 18.13 6.40 19.07
CA SER A 343 19.45 6.61 18.47
C SER A 343 19.46 7.75 17.43
N LEU A 344 18.30 8.28 17.03
CA LEU A 344 18.10 9.38 16.08
C LEU A 344 17.84 10.73 16.76
N THR A 345 18.27 10.91 18.02
CA THR A 345 18.09 12.15 18.81
C THR A 345 18.39 13.44 18.03
N PRO A 346 19.45 13.53 17.20
CA PRO A 346 19.71 14.74 16.42
C PRO A 346 18.57 15.15 15.48
N LEU A 347 17.88 14.17 14.86
CA LEU A 347 16.70 14.42 14.03
C LEU A 347 15.52 14.86 14.88
N THR A 348 15.30 14.17 16.00
CA THR A 348 14.23 14.47 16.95
C THR A 348 14.32 15.90 17.50
N THR A 349 15.50 16.31 17.95
CA THR A 349 15.76 17.65 18.51
C THR A 349 15.50 18.76 17.49
N ASN A 350 15.80 18.51 16.21
CA ASN A 350 15.55 19.47 15.13
C ASN A 350 14.19 19.26 14.44
N LYS A 351 13.35 18.35 14.94
CA LYS A 351 12.03 18.01 14.37
C LYS A 351 12.07 17.59 12.89
N ILE A 352 13.10 16.84 12.49
CA ILE A 352 13.31 16.36 11.12
C ILE A 352 12.92 14.89 11.04
N PHE A 353 11.62 14.62 10.85
CA PHE A 353 11.07 13.26 10.98
C PHE A 353 10.91 12.53 9.63
N ALA A 354 10.87 13.24 8.51
CA ALA A 354 10.57 12.66 7.19
C ALA A 354 11.80 12.01 6.50
N LEU A 355 12.97 11.98 7.15
CA LEU A 355 14.20 11.40 6.59
C LEU A 355 14.41 9.95 7.05
N PRO A 356 14.84 9.04 6.15
CA PRO A 356 15.11 7.65 6.52
C PRO A 356 16.26 7.56 7.56
N PRO A 357 16.22 6.56 8.46
CA PRO A 357 15.25 5.46 8.57
C PRO A 357 14.05 5.79 9.46
N TYR A 358 13.85 7.06 9.84
CA TYR A 358 12.86 7.44 10.85
C TYR A 358 11.42 7.01 10.52
N PRO A 359 10.89 7.28 9.31
CA PRO A 359 9.53 6.86 8.94
C PRO A 359 9.35 5.34 8.92
N GLU A 360 10.39 4.60 8.50
CA GLU A 360 10.38 3.14 8.47
C GLU A 360 10.31 2.56 9.88
N ILE A 361 11.11 3.09 10.81
CA ILE A 361 11.06 2.64 12.21
C ILE A 361 9.68 2.95 12.83
N LEU A 362 9.11 4.14 12.59
CA LEU A 362 7.77 4.46 13.08
C LEU A 362 6.68 3.54 12.48
N HIS A 363 6.83 3.15 11.21
CA HIS A 363 5.94 2.19 10.58
C HIS A 363 5.99 0.83 11.29
N GLU A 364 7.20 0.33 11.55
CA GLU A 364 7.39 -0.92 12.29
C GLU A 364 6.88 -0.85 13.73
N ILE A 365 7.02 0.30 14.41
CA ILE A 365 6.50 0.51 15.77
C ILE A 365 4.97 0.41 15.77
N TYR A 366 4.29 1.09 14.84
CA TYR A 366 2.84 1.07 14.80
C TYR A 366 2.33 -0.36 14.55
N LEU A 367 2.93 -1.10 13.61
CA LEU A 367 2.57 -2.50 13.35
C LEU A 367 2.82 -3.39 14.57
N ALA A 368 3.97 -3.24 15.23
CA ALA A 368 4.27 -4.00 16.44
C ALA A 368 3.26 -3.72 17.58
N TYR A 369 2.74 -2.50 17.69
CA TYR A 369 1.67 -2.18 18.64
C TYR A 369 0.33 -2.82 18.25
N ILE A 370 -0.02 -2.88 16.96
CA ILE A 370 -1.21 -3.62 16.50
C ILE A 370 -1.09 -5.11 16.84
N ASP A 371 0.07 -5.71 16.55
CA ASP A 371 0.34 -7.12 16.86
C ASP A 371 0.24 -7.41 18.37
N ALA A 372 0.64 -6.45 19.20
CA ALA A 372 0.55 -6.50 20.65
C ALA A 372 -0.83 -6.11 21.22
N GLN A 373 -1.81 -5.79 20.38
CA GLN A 373 -3.13 -5.28 20.77
C GLN A 373 -3.07 -4.02 21.66
N ALA A 374 -2.08 -3.16 21.43
CA ALA A 374 -1.94 -1.85 22.07
C ALA A 374 -2.40 -0.75 21.10
N PHE A 375 -3.71 -0.54 21.00
CA PHE A 375 -4.32 0.24 19.94
C PHE A 375 -4.15 1.76 20.11
N VAL A 376 -4.04 2.25 21.34
CA VAL A 376 -3.78 3.66 21.64
C VAL A 376 -2.36 4.04 21.21
N PRO A 377 -1.27 3.35 21.64
CA PRO A 377 0.06 3.63 21.12
C PRO A 377 0.15 3.50 19.60
N ALA A 378 -0.53 2.52 19.00
CA ALA A 378 -0.61 2.38 17.55
C ALA A 378 -1.25 3.60 16.88
N LEU A 379 -2.38 4.09 17.41
CA LEU A 379 -3.09 5.28 16.91
C LEU A 379 -2.20 6.52 16.96
N VAL A 380 -1.58 6.80 18.12
CA VAL A 380 -0.74 7.99 18.28
C VAL A 380 0.49 7.91 17.36
N THR A 381 1.12 6.73 17.26
CA THR A 381 2.27 6.50 16.38
C THR A 381 1.93 6.73 14.92
N LEU A 382 0.83 6.14 14.46
CA LEU A 382 0.41 6.25 13.06
C LEU A 382 -0.04 7.68 12.72
N LEU A 383 -0.72 8.36 13.64
CA LEU A 383 -1.11 9.76 13.46
C LEU A 383 0.12 10.69 13.42
N PHE A 384 1.13 10.44 14.26
CA PHE A 384 2.39 11.17 14.22
C PHE A 384 3.14 10.94 12.91
N LEU A 385 3.27 9.68 12.48
CA LEU A 385 3.90 9.29 11.22
C LEU A 385 3.19 9.95 10.03
N PHE A 386 1.86 9.93 10.03
CA PHE A 386 1.08 10.56 8.97
C PHE A 386 1.35 12.07 8.89
N ILE A 387 1.23 12.78 10.01
CA ILE A 387 1.32 14.25 10.04
C ILE A 387 2.76 14.76 9.82
N ASN A 388 3.76 14.10 10.40
CA ASN A 388 5.13 14.60 10.42
C ASN A 388 6.04 13.99 9.33
N CYS A 389 5.60 12.93 8.66
CA CYS A 389 6.40 12.26 7.63
C CYS A 389 5.63 12.13 6.31
N ASP A 390 4.45 11.51 6.31
CA ASP A 390 3.78 11.12 5.06
C ASP A 390 3.38 12.29 4.19
N LEU A 391 3.04 13.44 4.79
CA LEU A 391 2.70 14.65 4.05
C LEU A 391 3.88 15.19 3.22
N PHE A 392 5.12 14.89 3.61
CA PHE A 392 6.34 15.29 2.89
C PHE A 392 6.84 14.18 1.95
N ILE A 393 6.71 12.93 2.39
CA ILE A 393 7.17 11.76 1.64
C ILE A 393 6.24 11.45 0.46
N TYR A 394 4.94 11.66 0.65
CA TYR A 394 3.87 11.44 -0.33
C TYR A 394 3.01 12.71 -0.47
N PRO A 395 3.49 13.76 -1.16
CA PRO A 395 2.81 15.06 -1.20
C PRO A 395 1.37 15.00 -1.71
N GLN A 396 1.08 14.09 -2.64
CA GLN A 396 -0.24 13.90 -3.24
C GLN A 396 -1.25 13.34 -2.21
N PRO A 397 -2.40 14.00 -1.94
CA PRO A 397 -3.41 13.53 -0.97
C PRO A 397 -3.96 12.13 -1.26
N TYR A 398 -4.13 11.80 -2.53
CA TYR A 398 -4.67 10.53 -3.04
C TYR A 398 -3.60 9.45 -3.21
N HIS A 399 -2.36 9.68 -2.78
CA HIS A 399 -1.34 8.62 -2.77
C HIS A 399 -1.84 7.43 -1.94
N PRO A 400 -1.80 6.18 -2.46
CA PRO A 400 -2.40 5.01 -1.79
C PRO A 400 -1.97 4.83 -0.34
N VAL A 401 -0.67 4.98 -0.06
CA VAL A 401 -0.13 4.88 1.31
C VAL A 401 -0.82 5.86 2.26
N ARG A 402 -1.10 7.10 1.83
CA ARG A 402 -1.77 8.10 2.66
C ARG A 402 -3.23 7.76 2.91
N VAL A 403 -3.96 7.39 1.86
CA VAL A 403 -5.38 7.03 1.95
C VAL A 403 -5.58 5.82 2.85
N VAL A 404 -4.74 4.80 2.68
CA VAL A 404 -4.76 3.59 3.52
C VAL A 404 -4.42 3.91 4.97
N ARG A 405 -3.36 4.70 5.23
CA ARG A 405 -2.99 5.07 6.61
C ARG A 405 -4.07 5.92 7.30
N LEU A 406 -4.71 6.86 6.59
CA LEU A 406 -5.87 7.58 7.12
C LEU A 406 -7.04 6.64 7.42
N TYR A 407 -7.30 5.67 6.56
CA TYR A 407 -8.33 4.66 6.82
C TYR A 407 -8.01 3.83 8.07
N THR A 408 -6.76 3.38 8.22
CA THR A 408 -6.30 2.68 9.44
C THR A 408 -6.44 3.56 10.68
N ILE A 409 -6.09 4.86 10.62
CA ILE A 409 -6.34 5.83 11.69
C ILE A 409 -7.84 5.89 12.03
N ALA A 410 -8.72 5.94 11.03
CA ALA A 410 -10.16 5.93 11.25
C ALA A 410 -10.62 4.65 11.96
N LYS A 411 -10.15 3.47 11.53
CA LYS A 411 -10.46 2.19 12.18
C LYS A 411 -9.96 2.14 13.63
N LEU A 412 -8.76 2.67 13.90
CA LEU A 412 -8.22 2.77 15.27
C LEU A 412 -9.04 3.72 16.13
N LEU A 413 -9.43 4.90 15.61
CA LEU A 413 -10.32 5.82 16.33
C LEU A 413 -11.65 5.15 16.70
N LYS A 414 -12.26 4.42 15.75
CA LYS A 414 -13.50 3.67 15.98
C LYS A 414 -13.32 2.62 17.09
N HIS A 415 -12.18 1.91 17.10
CA HIS A 415 -11.87 0.93 18.12
C HIS A 415 -11.63 1.57 19.50
N VAL A 416 -10.77 2.59 19.57
CA VAL A 416 -10.46 3.30 20.83
C VAL A 416 -11.73 3.96 21.40
N ALA A 417 -12.65 4.42 20.57
CA ALA A 417 -13.95 4.95 21.01
C ALA A 417 -14.85 3.92 21.72
N SER A 418 -14.59 2.63 21.55
CA SER A 418 -15.33 1.54 22.20
C SER A 418 -14.73 1.11 23.55
N LEU A 419 -13.53 1.57 23.89
CA LEU A 419 -12.85 1.19 25.13
C LEU A 419 -13.44 1.92 26.34
N THR A 420 -13.59 1.20 27.45
CA THR A 420 -13.86 1.78 28.76
C THR A 420 -12.64 2.54 29.30
N SER A 421 -12.83 3.43 30.29
CA SER A 421 -11.72 4.15 30.91
C SER A 421 -10.63 3.23 31.51
N THR A 422 -11.02 2.05 32.01
CA THR A 422 -10.10 1.04 32.53
C THR A 422 -9.32 0.34 31.43
N GLU A 423 -9.98 -0.02 30.32
CA GLU A 423 -9.32 -0.64 29.16
C GLU A 423 -8.38 0.35 28.47
N LEU A 424 -8.79 1.61 28.34
CA LEU A 424 -7.96 2.68 27.79
C LEU A 424 -6.64 2.83 28.56
N LEU A 425 -6.71 2.81 29.89
CA LEU A 425 -5.51 2.83 30.72
C LEU A 425 -4.69 1.56 30.48
N HIS A 426 -5.30 0.37 30.54
CA HIS A 426 -4.58 -0.90 30.35
C HIS A 426 -3.83 -0.99 29.01
N ASP A 427 -4.43 -0.47 27.94
CA ASP A 427 -3.87 -0.47 26.59
C ASP A 427 -2.56 0.35 26.48
N ILE A 428 -2.41 1.37 27.32
CA ILE A 428 -1.21 2.20 27.37
C ILE A 428 -0.16 1.56 28.31
N SER A 429 0.86 0.96 27.70
CA SER A 429 2.00 0.34 28.39
C SER A 429 3.21 1.28 28.48
N THR A 430 3.04 2.43 29.12
CA THR A 430 4.10 3.43 29.37
C THR A 430 4.13 3.86 30.84
N ASP A 431 5.08 4.73 31.20
CA ASP A 431 5.16 5.33 32.53
C ASP A 431 3.83 5.94 32.98
N LEU A 432 3.49 5.79 34.26
CA LEU A 432 2.17 6.16 34.80
C LEU A 432 1.75 7.59 34.46
N ARG A 433 2.70 8.54 34.54
CA ARG A 433 2.46 9.96 34.22
C ARG A 433 2.11 10.17 32.75
N VAL A 434 2.84 9.52 31.83
CA VAL A 434 2.60 9.61 30.39
C VAL A 434 1.25 8.98 30.04
N LYS A 435 0.97 7.84 30.65
CA LYS A 435 -0.29 7.11 30.52
C LYS A 435 -1.50 7.97 30.94
N GLU A 436 -1.41 8.66 32.08
CA GLU A 436 -2.46 9.56 32.54
C GLU A 436 -2.65 10.76 31.59
N GLU A 437 -1.57 11.32 31.05
CA GLU A 437 -1.61 12.42 30.09
C GLU A 437 -2.29 12.02 28.77
N ILE A 438 -1.93 10.86 28.21
CA ILE A 438 -2.54 10.32 26.99
C ILE A 438 -4.02 10.03 27.24
N ALA A 439 -4.35 9.33 28.33
CA ALA A 439 -5.74 8.99 28.66
C ALA A 439 -6.60 10.24 28.83
N LYS A 440 -6.09 11.27 29.52
CA LYS A 440 -6.77 12.55 29.69
C LYS A 440 -7.01 13.26 28.36
N THR A 441 -6.01 13.23 27.46
CA THR A 441 -6.14 13.82 26.12
C THR A 441 -7.24 13.13 25.32
N ILE A 442 -7.25 11.79 25.31
CA ILE A 442 -8.26 10.98 24.61
C ILE A 442 -9.66 11.19 25.19
N GLN A 443 -9.79 11.21 26.52
CA GLN A 443 -11.08 11.44 27.19
C GLN A 443 -11.65 12.85 26.93
N GLY A 444 -10.79 13.83 26.62
CA GLY A 444 -11.20 15.17 26.21
C GLY A 444 -11.67 15.28 24.75
N MET A 445 -11.55 14.22 23.96
CA MET A 445 -11.87 14.21 22.53
C MET A 445 -13.20 13.49 22.27
N ASP A 446 -13.97 13.99 21.29
CA ASP A 446 -15.10 13.24 20.73
C ASP A 446 -14.59 12.30 19.64
N LEU A 447 -14.17 11.10 20.03
CA LEU A 447 -13.56 10.13 19.11
C LEU A 447 -14.49 9.67 17.99
N ILE A 448 -15.81 9.70 18.19
CA ILE A 448 -16.78 9.38 17.14
C ILE A 448 -16.82 10.51 16.10
N ASN A 449 -16.73 11.78 16.53
CA ASN A 449 -16.57 12.89 15.59
C ASN A 449 -15.19 12.85 14.91
N SER A 450 -14.12 12.48 15.63
CA SER A 450 -12.79 12.26 15.05
C SER A 450 -12.83 11.18 13.97
N PHE A 451 -13.46 10.04 14.24
CA PHE A 451 -13.69 9.00 13.24
C PHE A 451 -14.45 9.53 12.02
N HIS A 452 -15.57 10.24 12.25
CA HIS A 452 -16.40 10.81 11.18
C HIS A 452 -15.61 11.77 10.29
N VAL A 453 -14.82 12.69 10.88
CA VAL A 453 -14.00 13.62 10.10
C VAL A 453 -12.92 12.87 9.31
N VAL A 454 -12.20 11.93 9.94
CA VAL A 454 -11.13 11.20 9.24
C VAL A 454 -11.69 10.34 8.11
N ILE A 455 -12.84 9.66 8.29
CA ILE A 455 -13.42 8.86 7.20
C ILE A 455 -13.94 9.73 6.04
N ILE A 456 -14.39 10.97 6.29
CA ILE A 456 -14.70 11.96 5.23
C ILE A 456 -13.43 12.31 4.44
N LEU A 457 -12.27 12.49 5.12
CA LEU A 457 -10.99 12.75 4.46
C LEU A 457 -10.52 11.55 3.62
N VAL A 458 -10.74 10.33 4.09
CA VAL A 458 -10.46 9.11 3.30
C VAL A 458 -11.34 9.07 2.06
N TRP A 459 -12.65 9.29 2.23
CA TRP A 459 -13.62 9.25 1.14
C TRP A 459 -13.33 10.25 0.03
N SER A 460 -12.87 11.46 0.37
CA SER A 460 -12.57 12.48 -0.66
C SER A 460 -11.46 12.05 -1.62
N GLU A 461 -10.50 11.25 -1.14
CA GLU A 461 -9.35 10.83 -1.93
C GLU A 461 -9.44 9.37 -2.43
N ALA A 462 -10.28 8.54 -1.81
CA ALA A 462 -10.35 7.10 -2.08
C ALA A 462 -10.65 6.77 -3.54
N LYS A 463 -11.54 7.53 -4.20
CA LYS A 463 -11.88 7.31 -5.61
C LYS A 463 -10.70 7.56 -6.56
N ARG A 464 -9.95 8.64 -6.34
CA ARG A 464 -8.73 8.95 -7.14
C ARG A 464 -7.63 7.93 -6.88
N SER A 465 -7.53 7.48 -5.64
CA SER A 465 -6.52 6.55 -5.18
C SER A 465 -6.76 5.11 -5.68
N HIS A 466 -7.92 4.53 -5.40
CA HIS A 466 -8.20 3.11 -5.63
C HIS A 466 -9.17 2.85 -6.80
N GLY A 467 -9.91 3.87 -7.23
CA GLY A 467 -10.95 3.75 -8.25
C GLY A 467 -12.35 3.68 -7.66
N GLU A 468 -13.30 4.32 -8.34
CA GLU A 468 -14.69 4.45 -7.89
C GLU A 468 -15.39 3.09 -7.67
N GLU A 469 -15.14 2.11 -8.53
CA GLU A 469 -15.77 0.78 -8.42
C GLU A 469 -14.98 -0.19 -7.52
N SER A 470 -13.94 0.27 -6.82
CA SER A 470 -13.08 -0.61 -6.03
C SER A 470 -13.77 -1.17 -4.79
N THR A 471 -13.33 -2.35 -4.32
CA THR A 471 -13.80 -2.90 -3.03
C THR A 471 -13.51 -1.94 -1.87
N PHE A 472 -12.32 -1.33 -1.86
CA PHE A 472 -11.91 -0.36 -0.86
C PHE A 472 -12.86 0.86 -0.79
N VAL A 473 -13.24 1.46 -1.92
CA VAL A 473 -14.20 2.58 -1.93
C VAL A 473 -15.56 2.15 -1.37
N ARG A 474 -16.06 0.96 -1.71
CA ARG A 474 -17.31 0.44 -1.15
C ARG A 474 -17.24 0.25 0.37
N GLU A 475 -16.09 -0.19 0.89
CA GLU A 475 -15.86 -0.32 2.34
C GLU A 475 -15.87 1.05 3.04
N VAL A 476 -15.16 2.03 2.49
CA VAL A 476 -15.16 3.41 3.00
C VAL A 476 -16.58 3.99 3.03
N GLU A 477 -17.36 3.80 1.97
CA GLU A 477 -18.75 4.25 1.92
C GLU A 477 -19.66 3.51 2.92
N ALA A 478 -19.37 2.25 3.23
CA ALA A 478 -20.08 1.50 4.26
C ALA A 478 -19.81 2.05 5.66
N GLU A 479 -18.55 2.36 5.97
CA GLU A 479 -18.16 2.97 7.25
C GLU A 479 -18.78 4.37 7.43
N ILE A 480 -18.90 5.16 6.34
CA ILE A 480 -19.62 6.45 6.37
C ILE A 480 -21.09 6.24 6.73
N ARG A 481 -21.79 5.32 6.07
CA ARG A 481 -23.21 5.06 6.38
C ARG A 481 -23.40 4.63 7.83
N GLU A 482 -22.49 3.83 8.37
CA GLU A 482 -22.55 3.38 9.77
C GLU A 482 -22.35 4.53 10.76
N VAL A 483 -21.32 5.37 10.60
CA VAL A 483 -21.09 6.50 11.50
C VAL A 483 -22.21 7.52 11.42
N GLU A 484 -22.78 7.72 10.24
CA GLU A 484 -23.88 8.65 10.05
C GLU A 484 -25.16 8.22 10.77
N GLU A 485 -25.44 6.91 10.86
CA GLU A 485 -26.58 6.40 11.63
C GLU A 485 -26.37 6.62 13.13
N VAL A 486 -25.14 6.38 13.63
CA VAL A 486 -24.77 6.69 15.02
C VAL A 486 -24.92 8.19 15.30
N GLN A 487 -24.47 9.03 14.38
CA GLN A 487 -24.48 10.48 14.52
C GLN A 487 -25.89 11.08 14.50
N ARG A 488 -26.87 10.42 13.85
CA ARG A 488 -28.29 10.82 13.88
C ARG A 488 -28.85 10.91 15.30
N LEU A 489 -28.27 10.17 16.24
CA LEU A 489 -28.67 10.12 17.64
C LEU A 489 -27.85 11.08 18.55
N ARG A 490 -26.76 11.69 18.05
CA ARG A 490 -25.77 12.46 18.85
C ARG A 490 -25.87 13.97 18.68
N GLY A 491 -26.93 14.47 18.05
CA GLY A 491 -27.21 15.90 17.89
C GLY A 491 -26.71 16.49 16.55
N PRO A 492 -26.56 17.83 16.46
CA PRO A 492 -26.44 18.51 15.16
C PRO A 492 -25.02 18.45 14.55
N THR A 493 -24.00 18.03 15.31
CA THR A 493 -22.60 17.98 14.82
C THR A 493 -22.45 17.02 13.65
N GLY A 494 -23.07 15.85 13.71
CA GLY A 494 -23.06 14.88 12.62
C GLY A 494 -23.66 15.43 11.33
N GLU A 495 -24.76 16.17 11.43
CA GLU A 495 -25.40 16.81 10.28
C GLU A 495 -24.52 17.91 9.67
N ARG A 496 -23.85 18.72 10.51
CA ARG A 496 -22.88 19.72 10.04
C ARG A 496 -21.72 19.09 9.28
N LEU A 497 -21.18 17.97 9.78
CA LEU A 497 -20.10 17.22 9.11
C LEU A 497 -20.57 16.58 7.80
N ARG A 498 -21.77 15.98 7.77
CA ARG A 498 -22.38 15.47 6.52
C ARG A 498 -22.58 16.57 5.48
N ARG A 499 -23.07 17.74 5.90
CA ARG A 499 -23.18 18.90 5.00
C ARG A 499 -21.82 19.30 4.44
N TRP A 500 -20.76 19.32 5.25
CA TRP A 500 -19.40 19.61 4.79
C TRP A 500 -18.80 18.51 3.87
N MET A 501 -19.19 17.25 4.06
CA MET A 501 -18.86 16.18 3.12
C MET A 501 -19.44 16.46 1.73
N GLY A 502 -20.70 16.90 1.65
CA GLY A 502 -21.37 17.23 0.38
C GLY A 502 -21.01 18.61 -0.20
N ASP A 503 -20.66 19.58 0.65
CA ASP A 503 -20.38 20.97 0.29
C ASP A 503 -19.14 21.49 1.04
N LEU A 504 -18.04 21.69 0.29
CA LEU A 504 -16.77 22.18 0.81
C LEU A 504 -16.86 23.56 1.45
N ASP A 505 -17.80 24.40 0.99
CA ASP A 505 -17.94 25.79 1.40
C ASP A 505 -18.83 25.93 2.65
N SER A 506 -19.33 24.81 3.20
CA SER A 506 -20.04 24.76 4.47
C SER A 506 -19.16 25.23 5.63
N ALA A 507 -19.22 26.53 5.94
CA ALA A 507 -18.39 27.16 6.96
C ALA A 507 -18.63 26.56 8.37
N GLU A 508 -19.86 26.17 8.68
CA GLU A 508 -20.19 25.52 9.95
C GLU A 508 -19.54 24.14 10.07
N GLY A 509 -19.68 23.29 9.06
CA GLY A 509 -19.10 21.95 9.08
C GLY A 509 -17.58 21.97 9.01
N ARG A 510 -16.99 22.92 8.26
CA ARG A 510 -15.54 23.15 8.26
C ARG A 510 -15.02 23.52 9.65
N ARG A 511 -15.66 24.46 10.36
CA ARG A 511 -15.26 24.82 11.74
C ARG A 511 -15.33 23.63 12.70
N GLU A 512 -16.33 22.77 12.54
CA GLU A 512 -16.44 21.54 13.32
C GLU A 512 -15.30 20.57 13.01
N ALA A 513 -14.98 20.36 11.74
CA ALA A 513 -13.86 19.53 11.32
C ALA A 513 -12.52 20.06 11.86
N GLU A 514 -12.29 21.37 11.78
CA GLU A 514 -11.08 22.02 12.32
C GLU A 514 -10.95 21.84 13.83
N ARG A 515 -12.06 21.96 14.58
CA ARG A 515 -12.10 21.72 16.03
C ARG A 515 -11.73 20.28 16.37
N VAL A 516 -12.34 19.32 15.67
CA VAL A 516 -12.08 17.88 15.86
C VAL A 516 -10.64 17.53 15.53
N CYS A 517 -10.11 18.04 14.42
CA CYS A 517 -8.72 17.85 14.02
C CYS A 517 -7.73 18.55 14.97
N GLY A 518 -8.14 19.62 15.65
CA GLY A 518 -7.38 20.21 16.75
C GLY A 518 -7.09 19.19 17.85
N GLY A 519 -8.08 18.38 18.25
CA GLY A 519 -7.88 17.28 19.20
C GLY A 519 -6.90 16.21 18.69
N LEU A 520 -7.01 15.83 17.41
CA LEU A 520 -6.06 14.90 16.78
C LEU A 520 -4.62 15.44 16.80
N ARG A 521 -4.41 16.74 16.53
CA ARG A 521 -3.08 17.36 16.63
C ARG A 521 -2.55 17.40 18.06
N MET A 522 -3.40 17.59 19.06
CA MET A 522 -3.00 17.48 20.47
C MET A 522 -2.52 16.07 20.81
N LEU A 523 -3.19 15.04 20.27
CA LEU A 523 -2.79 13.65 20.44
C LEU A 523 -1.41 13.36 19.80
N VAL A 524 -1.08 13.99 18.67
CA VAL A 524 0.29 13.91 18.11
C VAL A 524 1.32 14.54 19.04
N GLY A 525 0.95 15.58 19.79
CA GLY A 525 1.83 16.28 20.73
C GLY A 525 2.35 15.41 21.88
N VAL A 526 1.62 14.35 22.25
CA VAL A 526 2.03 13.43 23.33
C VAL A 526 2.94 12.29 22.86
N MET A 527 3.32 12.25 21.57
CA MET A 527 4.19 11.22 21.00
C MET A 527 5.53 11.07 21.72
N GLY A 528 6.10 12.16 22.25
CA GLY A 528 7.35 12.13 23.00
C GLY A 528 7.31 11.16 24.19
N GLY A 529 6.17 11.05 24.87
CA GLY A 529 5.99 10.11 25.97
C GLY A 529 5.91 8.64 25.53
N ILE A 530 5.44 8.37 24.30
CA ILE A 530 5.39 7.00 23.74
C ILE A 530 6.78 6.56 23.30
N LEU A 531 7.55 7.48 22.71
CA LEU A 531 8.89 7.18 22.19
C LEU A 531 9.98 7.26 23.27
N GLY A 532 9.69 7.92 24.39
CA GLY A 532 10.61 8.03 25.53
C GLY A 532 11.72 9.07 25.31
N TRP A 533 11.37 10.23 24.74
CA TRP A 533 12.30 11.37 24.52
C TRP A 533 12.24 12.42 25.61
#